data_AF-A0AAU2MQM5-F1
#
_entry.id   AF-A0AAU2MQM5-F1
#
_cell.length_a   1.000
_cell.length_b   1.000
_cell.length_c   1.000
_cell.angle_alpha   90.00
_cell.angle_beta   90.00
_cell.angle_gamma   90.00
#
_symmetry.space_group_name_H-M   'P 1'
#
loop_
_entity.id
_entity.type
_entity.pdbx_description
1 polymer ?
#
loop_
_entity_poly.entity_id
_entity_poly.type
_entity_poly.pdbx_seq_one_letter_code
_entity_poly.pdbx_strand_id
1 'polypeptide(L)'
;MVMHSSSRAAQSAAEVLHARYASRLPASLEKLAGPEHGVVELPLHVAWSGLRTYDLDRPRLRMGLYRTVLTEGQHEDFVTLLNHDHLLAQWPVLRTLVSRHVRQVWEEAFPELASAGSVAA
;
A
#
# COMPACT_ATOMS: atom_id res chain seq x y z
N MET A 1 -27.65 -1.03 -32.41
CA MET A 1 -27.42 0.13 -31.52
C MET A 1 -26.54 -0.35 -30.39
N VAL A 2 -25.27 0.04 -30.37
CA VAL A 2 -24.19 -0.62 -29.61
C VAL A 2 -24.03 -0.02 -28.20
N MET A 3 -24.06 -0.88 -27.19
CA MET A 3 -23.81 -0.62 -25.76
C MET A 3 -22.42 0.00 -25.52
N HIS A 4 -22.30 1.33 -25.66
CA HIS A 4 -21.07 2.06 -25.29
C HIS A 4 -21.13 2.68 -23.89
N SER A 5 -22.26 2.55 -23.18
CA SER A 5 -22.47 3.23 -21.89
C SER A 5 -21.76 2.55 -20.72
N SER A 6 -21.66 1.21 -20.70
CA SER A 6 -21.08 0.47 -19.57
C SER A 6 -19.56 0.66 -19.41
N SER A 7 -18.82 0.83 -20.52
CA SER A 7 -17.36 1.02 -20.43
C SER A 7 -16.99 2.38 -19.85
N ARG A 8 -17.75 3.43 -20.19
CA ARG A 8 -17.49 4.80 -19.73
C ARG A 8 -17.80 4.98 -18.25
N ALA A 9 -18.89 4.37 -17.77
CA ALA A 9 -19.24 4.38 -16.33
C ALA A 9 -18.25 3.56 -15.48
N ALA A 10 -17.75 2.43 -16.00
CA ALA A 10 -16.71 1.66 -15.33
C ALA A 10 -15.36 2.40 -15.29
N GLN A 11 -15.01 3.12 -16.38
CA GLN A 11 -13.84 4.00 -16.42
C GLN A 11 -13.95 5.12 -15.39
N SER A 12 -15.10 5.81 -15.29
CA SER A 12 -15.27 6.87 -14.29
C SER A 12 -15.20 6.34 -12.85
N ALA A 13 -15.73 5.14 -12.58
CA ALA A 13 -15.59 4.51 -11.27
C ALA A 13 -14.13 4.15 -10.95
N ALA A 14 -13.38 3.64 -11.92
CA ALA A 14 -11.96 3.33 -11.76
C ALA A 14 -11.12 4.60 -11.54
N GLU A 15 -11.41 5.69 -12.25
CA GLU A 15 -10.78 7.00 -12.08
C GLU A 15 -11.04 7.57 -10.68
N VAL A 16 -12.28 7.51 -10.19
CA VAL A 16 -12.61 7.95 -8.82
C VAL A 16 -11.91 7.11 -7.77
N LEU A 17 -11.84 5.78 -7.95
CA LEU A 17 -11.10 4.90 -7.05
C LEU A 17 -9.60 5.21 -7.06
N HIS A 18 -9.01 5.39 -8.24
CA HIS A 18 -7.61 5.76 -8.39
C HIS A 18 -7.31 7.08 -7.68
N ALA A 19 -8.09 8.13 -7.96
CA ALA A 19 -7.95 9.43 -7.31
C ALA A 19 -8.09 9.35 -5.78
N ARG A 20 -8.99 8.49 -5.28
CA ARG A 20 -9.16 8.25 -3.83
C ARG A 20 -7.95 7.57 -3.19
N TYR A 21 -7.31 6.63 -3.89
CA TYR A 21 -6.07 6.02 -3.37
C TYR A 21 -4.90 6.99 -3.47
N ALA A 22 -4.79 7.71 -4.59
CA ALA A 22 -3.73 8.68 -4.83
C ALA A 22 -3.75 9.82 -3.80
N SER A 23 -4.94 10.30 -3.40
CA SER A 23 -5.06 11.37 -2.40
C SER A 23 -4.57 11.01 -1.00
N ARG A 24 -4.35 9.73 -0.73
CA ARG A 24 -3.80 9.24 0.56
C ARG A 24 -2.29 9.14 0.54
N LEU A 25 -1.66 9.14 -0.63
CA LEU A 25 -0.23 8.92 -0.71
C LEU A 25 0.56 10.05 -0.05
N PRO A 26 1.71 9.75 0.57
CA PRO A 26 2.66 10.79 0.93
C PRO A 26 3.24 11.45 -0.34
N ALA A 27 3.80 12.64 -0.17
CA ALA A 27 4.44 13.35 -1.28
C ALA A 27 5.68 12.62 -1.85
N SER A 28 6.30 11.75 -1.05
CA SER A 28 7.47 10.96 -1.43
C SER A 28 7.67 9.77 -0.48
N LEU A 29 8.44 8.76 -0.89
CA LEU A 29 8.69 7.57 -0.05
C LEU A 29 9.54 7.90 1.20
N GLU A 30 10.35 8.95 1.19
CA GLU A 30 11.18 9.37 2.33
C GLU A 30 10.34 9.90 3.50
N LYS A 31 9.05 10.17 3.26
CA LYS A 31 8.09 10.49 4.34
C LYS A 31 7.61 9.25 5.09
N LEU A 32 7.92 8.04 4.63
CA LEU A 32 7.61 6.81 5.32
C LEU A 32 8.60 6.61 6.48
N ALA A 33 8.26 7.19 7.64
CA ALA A 33 9.11 7.28 8.83
C ALA A 33 8.69 6.30 9.93
N GLY A 34 7.98 5.23 9.55
CA GLY A 34 7.57 4.19 10.47
C GLY A 34 8.75 3.42 11.08
N PRO A 35 8.52 2.73 12.20
CA PRO A 35 9.56 2.01 12.92
C PRO A 35 10.17 0.89 12.08
N GLU A 36 11.48 0.68 12.22
CA GLU A 36 12.22 -0.38 11.53
C GLU A 36 12.14 -1.72 12.27
N HIS A 37 12.00 -1.66 13.60
CA HIS A 37 12.14 -2.79 14.53
C HIS A 37 11.16 -2.69 15.69
N GLY A 38 11.03 -3.78 16.46
CA GLY A 38 10.18 -3.83 17.64
C GLY A 38 8.71 -4.08 17.33
N VAL A 39 7.87 -3.87 18.35
CA VAL A 39 6.46 -4.24 18.31
C VAL A 39 5.60 -3.03 18.01
N VAL A 40 4.76 -3.14 16.98
CA VAL A 40 3.80 -2.11 16.55
C VAL A 40 2.38 -2.61 16.74
N GLU A 41 1.52 -1.78 17.32
CA GLU A 41 0.08 -2.03 17.35
C GLU A 41 -0.64 -1.18 16.28
N LEU A 42 -1.42 -1.82 15.42
CA LEU A 42 -2.21 -1.13 14.41
C LEU A 42 -3.40 -0.39 15.04
N PRO A 43 -3.68 0.86 14.62
CA PRO A 43 -4.89 1.57 15.00
C PRO A 43 -6.16 0.78 14.63
N LEU A 44 -7.23 0.97 15.41
CA LEU A 44 -8.49 0.25 15.22
C LEU A 44 -9.14 0.48 13.85
N HIS A 45 -8.95 1.66 13.24
CA HIS A 45 -9.49 1.94 11.91
C HIS A 45 -8.72 1.22 10.78
N VAL A 46 -7.47 0.82 11.04
CA VAL A 46 -6.66 0.03 10.10
C VAL A 46 -6.94 -1.47 10.28
N ALA A 47 -7.06 -1.92 11.52
CA ALA A 47 -7.38 -3.31 11.84
C ALA A 47 -8.39 -3.37 12.99
N TRP A 48 -9.66 -3.52 12.65
CA TRP A 48 -10.77 -3.54 13.62
C TRP A 48 -10.87 -4.85 14.40
N SER A 49 -10.41 -5.97 13.83
CA SER A 49 -10.38 -7.29 14.47
C SER A 49 -9.20 -8.14 13.97
N GLY A 50 -8.89 -9.23 14.68
CA GLY A 50 -7.77 -10.10 14.34
C GLY A 50 -6.43 -9.66 14.94
N LEU A 51 -5.32 -10.00 14.27
CA LEU A 51 -3.98 -9.63 14.72
C LEU A 51 -3.75 -8.13 14.54
N ARG A 52 -3.58 -7.41 15.65
CA ARG A 52 -3.28 -5.97 15.66
C ARG A 52 -1.86 -5.66 16.11
N THR A 53 -1.19 -6.59 16.79
CA THR A 53 0.18 -6.43 17.27
C THR A 53 1.15 -7.19 16.37
N TYR A 54 2.12 -6.49 15.81
CA TYR A 54 3.09 -7.02 14.86
C TYR A 54 4.49 -6.76 15.38
N ASP A 55 5.27 -7.83 15.48
CA ASP A 55 6.70 -7.74 15.75
C ASP A 55 7.45 -7.60 14.42
N LEU A 56 8.04 -6.43 14.19
CA LEU A 56 8.75 -6.08 12.97
C LEU A 56 10.06 -6.83 12.80
N ASP A 57 10.62 -7.41 13.87
CA ASP A 57 11.80 -8.27 13.80
C ASP A 57 11.47 -9.64 13.18
N ARG A 58 10.19 -9.98 13.07
CA ARG A 58 9.71 -11.19 12.40
C ARG A 58 9.26 -10.87 10.97
N PRO A 59 10.00 -11.30 9.92
CA PRO A 59 9.71 -10.91 8.53
C PRO A 59 8.28 -11.20 8.06
N ARG A 60 7.69 -12.32 8.50
CA ARG A 60 6.31 -12.67 8.16
C ARG A 60 5.28 -11.74 8.79
N LEU A 61 5.51 -11.29 10.03
CA LEU A 61 4.62 -10.34 10.69
C LEU A 61 4.79 -8.95 10.10
N ARG A 62 6.03 -8.50 9.85
CA ARG A 62 6.30 -7.25 9.13
C ARG A 62 5.60 -7.21 7.76
N MET A 63 5.67 -8.31 6.99
CA MET A 63 4.93 -8.46 5.73
C MET A 63 3.42 -8.32 5.91
N GLY A 64 2.87 -8.95 6.96
CA GLY A 64 1.45 -8.83 7.31
C GLY A 64 1.04 -7.40 7.64
N LEU A 65 1.82 -6.68 8.46
CA LEU A 65 1.58 -5.29 8.81
C LEU A 65 1.53 -4.41 7.55
N TYR A 66 2.54 -4.51 6.69
CA TYR A 66 2.66 -3.66 5.50
C TYR A 66 1.50 -3.91 4.54
N ARG A 67 1.13 -5.17 4.33
CA ARG A 67 -0.04 -5.52 3.50
C ARG A 67 -1.34 -4.92 4.06
N THR A 68 -1.55 -5.03 5.37
CA THR A 68 -2.76 -4.48 6.02
C THR A 68 -2.80 -2.97 5.91
N VAL A 69 -1.70 -2.29 6.24
CA VAL A 69 -1.60 -0.82 6.15
C VAL A 69 -1.82 -0.36 4.71
N LEU A 70 -1.19 -0.96 3.70
CA LEU A 70 -1.39 -0.59 2.29
C LEU A 70 -2.83 -0.77 1.80
N THR A 71 -3.59 -1.69 2.41
CA THR A 71 -4.96 -1.99 2.00
C THR A 71 -5.98 -1.10 2.71
N GLU A 72 -5.81 -0.92 4.03
CA GLU A 72 -6.83 -0.30 4.90
C GLU A 72 -6.44 1.12 5.37
N GLY A 73 -5.15 1.44 5.33
CA GLY A 73 -4.59 2.68 5.88
C GLY A 73 -4.95 3.95 5.11
N GLN A 74 -4.79 5.07 5.81
CA GLN A 74 -4.83 6.43 5.27
C GLN A 74 -3.43 7.06 5.28
N HIS A 75 -3.33 8.31 4.83
CA HIS A 75 -2.08 9.05 4.73
C HIS A 75 -1.22 8.99 6.00
N GLU A 76 -1.81 9.32 7.15
CA GLU A 76 -1.09 9.29 8.43
C GLU A 76 -0.60 7.89 8.79
N ASP A 77 -1.39 6.85 8.50
CA ASP A 77 -0.99 5.46 8.72
C ASP A 77 0.22 5.08 7.85
N PHE A 78 0.28 5.57 6.60
CA PHE A 78 1.42 5.32 5.73
C PHE A 78 2.69 5.97 6.29
N VAL A 79 2.61 7.25 6.63
CA VAL A 79 3.75 8.04 7.13
C VAL A 79 4.27 7.50 8.48
N THR A 80 3.38 6.98 9.33
CA THR A 80 3.73 6.56 10.70
C THR A 80 4.01 5.06 10.86
N LEU A 81 3.49 4.20 9.98
CA LEU A 81 3.60 2.73 10.13
C LEU A 81 4.47 2.08 9.07
N LEU A 82 4.68 2.70 7.92
CA LEU A 82 5.57 2.19 6.88
C LEU A 82 6.92 2.87 6.96
N ASN A 83 7.96 2.09 6.71
CA ASN A 83 9.33 2.56 6.59
C ASN A 83 9.76 2.44 5.12
N HIS A 84 10.45 3.47 4.63
CA HIS A 84 10.96 3.57 3.26
C HIS A 84 11.72 2.30 2.81
N ASP A 85 12.77 1.91 3.55
CA ASP A 85 13.69 0.84 3.14
C ASP A 85 13.02 -0.53 3.20
N HIS A 86 12.25 -0.78 4.25
CA HIS A 86 11.46 -2.01 4.37
C HIS A 86 10.42 -2.13 3.27
N LEU A 87 9.75 -1.03 2.91
CA LEU A 87 8.76 -1.05 1.84
C LEU A 87 9.43 -1.43 0.51
N LEU A 88 10.54 -0.78 0.14
CA LEU A 88 11.27 -1.09 -1.09
C LEU A 88 11.73 -2.56 -1.11
N ALA A 89 12.31 -3.04 -0.01
CA ALA A 89 12.79 -4.42 0.09
C ALA A 89 11.66 -5.46 -0.01
N GLN A 90 10.48 -5.15 0.52
CA GLN A 90 9.34 -6.07 0.54
C GLN A 90 8.42 -5.94 -0.67
N TRP A 91 8.51 -4.84 -1.41
CA TRP A 91 7.63 -4.52 -2.54
C TRP A 91 7.50 -5.64 -3.59
N PRO A 92 8.58 -6.34 -4.00
CA PRO A 92 8.49 -7.41 -5.00
C PRO A 92 7.49 -8.51 -4.63
N VAL A 93 7.35 -8.80 -3.34
CA VAL A 93 6.36 -9.75 -2.82
C VAL A 93 5.04 -9.04 -2.52
N LEU A 94 5.06 -7.90 -1.82
CA LEU A 94 3.86 -7.15 -1.42
C LEU A 94 2.96 -6.81 -2.62
N ARG A 95 3.54 -6.42 -3.75
CA ARG A 95 2.82 -6.03 -4.96
C ARG A 95 1.94 -7.14 -5.55
N THR A 96 2.21 -8.40 -5.18
CA THR A 96 1.40 -9.58 -5.55
C THR A 96 0.26 -9.85 -4.55
N LEU A 97 0.34 -9.27 -3.35
CA LEU A 97 -0.56 -9.51 -2.23
C LEU A 97 -1.59 -8.38 -2.01
N VAL A 98 -1.42 -7.25 -2.69
CA VAL A 98 -2.34 -6.09 -2.68
C VAL A 98 -3.16 -6.04 -3.97
N SER A 99 -4.25 -5.27 -3.95
CA SER A 99 -5.10 -5.11 -5.14
C SER A 99 -4.36 -4.41 -6.29
N ARG A 100 -4.78 -4.68 -7.53
CA ARG A 100 -4.22 -4.03 -8.73
C ARG A 100 -4.27 -2.50 -8.64
N HIS A 101 -5.34 -1.92 -8.09
CA HIS A 101 -5.47 -0.46 -7.97
C HIS A 101 -4.45 0.14 -7.00
N VAL A 102 -4.25 -0.50 -5.83
CA VAL A 102 -3.21 -0.09 -4.88
C VAL A 102 -1.85 -0.20 -5.54
N ARG A 103 -1.55 -1.33 -6.19
CA ARG A 103 -0.26 -1.51 -6.88
C ARG A 103 0.01 -0.42 -7.91
N GLN A 104 -0.96 -0.15 -8.80
CA GLN A 104 -0.79 0.86 -9.85
C GLN A 104 -0.59 2.26 -9.28
N VAL A 105 -1.43 2.67 -8.33
CA VAL A 105 -1.33 4.01 -7.72
C VAL A 105 0.02 4.22 -7.04
N TRP A 106 0.54 3.21 -6.34
CA TRP A 106 1.85 3.29 -5.69
C TRP A 106 3.01 3.24 -6.70
N GLU A 107 2.99 2.36 -7.71
CA GLU A 107 4.04 2.27 -8.73
C GLU A 107 4.07 3.49 -9.67
N GLU A 108 2.92 4.14 -9.92
CA GLU A 108 2.82 5.36 -10.71
C GLU A 108 3.33 6.59 -9.93
N ALA A 109 3.06 6.65 -8.62
CA ALA A 109 3.53 7.74 -7.77
C ALA A 109 5.00 7.61 -7.36
N PHE A 110 5.51 6.37 -7.24
CA PHE A 110 6.86 6.07 -6.74
C PHE A 110 7.59 5.12 -7.70
N PRO A 111 8.33 5.66 -8.70
CA PRO A 111 9.07 4.86 -9.69
C PRO A 111 10.07 3.86 -9.09
N GLU A 112 10.55 4.11 -7.87
CA GLU A 112 11.43 3.24 -7.10
C GLU A 112 10.77 1.89 -6.80
N LEU A 113 9.46 1.87 -6.52
CA LEU A 113 8.70 0.65 -6.29
C LEU A 113 8.53 -0.16 -7.59
N ALA A 114 8.28 0.52 -8.71
CA ALA A 114 8.21 -0.15 -10.01
C ALA A 114 9.54 -0.81 -10.37
N SER A 115 10.65 -0.11 -10.09
CA SER A 115 12.01 -0.60 -10.31
C SER A 115 12.35 -1.80 -9.41
N ALA A 116 12.07 -1.71 -8.11
CA ALA A 116 12.28 -2.79 -7.15
C ALA A 116 11.50 -4.06 -7.55
N GLY A 117 10.25 -3.91 -8.00
CA GLY A 117 9.41 -5.03 -8.45
C GLY A 117 9.89 -5.71 -9.73
N SER A 118 10.72 -5.05 -10.55
CA SER A 118 11.29 -5.62 -11.78
C SER A 118 12.54 -6.46 -11.55
N VAL A 119 13.29 -6.23 -10.46
CA VAL A 119 14.55 -6.94 -10.17
C VAL A 119 14.30 -8.39 -9.74
N ALA A 120 13.08 -8.71 -9.31
CA ALA A 120 12.69 -10.05 -8.88
C ALA A 120 11.96 -10.89 -9.97
N ALA A 121 12.00 -10.46 -11.23
CA ALA A 121 11.36 -11.15 -12.37
C ALA A 121 12.31 -12.09 -13.10
#